data_AF-A0A103XSF8-F1
#
_entry.id   AF-A0A103XSF8-F1
#
_cell.length_a   1.000
_cell.length_b   1.000
_cell.length_c   1.000
_cell.angle_alpha   90.00
_cell.angle_beta   90.00
_cell.angle_gamma   90.00
#
_symmetry.space_group_name_H-M   'P 1'
#
loop_
_entity.id
_entity.type
_entity.pdbx_description
1 polymer ?
#
loop_
_entity_poly.entity_id
_entity_poly.type
_entity_poly.pdbx_seq_one_letter_code
_entity_poly.pdbx_strand_id
1 'polypeptide(L)'
;MSGAASYLARRAAQKERVRILYRRALKDTLTWAVHRHLFYPDADALRERFDANKNVASQQALLAATQETLAKVVEALVTLNNNKDVASANFSALVPAAAETHISHAHFLSEDIDTIDRMIADGEGQYNKWRHPDPYIVPWAPGGSKFTRNPTPPSGIEIVYDYGREDQS
;
A
#
# COMPACT_ATOMS: atom_id res chain seq x y z
N MET A 1 -11.08 -18.08 13.85
CA MET A 1 -11.54 -16.90 13.09
C MET A 1 -11.13 -17.06 11.64
N SER A 2 -12.03 -16.82 10.69
CA SER A 2 -11.86 -17.14 9.25
C SER A 2 -10.64 -16.43 8.63
N GLY A 3 -9.76 -17.18 7.97
CA GLY A 3 -8.52 -16.67 7.36
C GLY A 3 -8.74 -15.55 6.33
N ALA A 4 -9.87 -15.54 5.64
CA ALA A 4 -10.23 -14.49 4.66
C ALA A 4 -10.38 -13.10 5.32
N ALA A 5 -10.97 -13.02 6.52
CA ALA A 5 -11.13 -11.76 7.23
C ALA A 5 -9.76 -11.18 7.67
N SER A 6 -8.85 -12.05 8.11
CA SER A 6 -7.49 -11.64 8.51
C SER A 6 -6.66 -11.13 7.33
N TYR A 7 -6.79 -11.75 6.15
CA TYR A 7 -6.15 -11.32 4.91
C TYR A 7 -6.60 -9.92 4.49
N LEU A 8 -7.92 -9.69 4.45
CA LEU A 8 -8.49 -8.40 4.07
C LEU A 8 -8.07 -7.28 5.03
N ALA A 9 -8.07 -7.57 6.34
CA ALA A 9 -7.59 -6.63 7.35
C ALA A 9 -6.11 -6.28 7.15
N ARG A 10 -5.25 -7.28 6.88
CA ARG A 10 -3.82 -7.06 6.61
C ARG A 10 -3.60 -6.25 5.34
N ARG A 11 -4.32 -6.54 4.25
CA ARG A 11 -4.26 -5.75 3.00
C ARG A 11 -4.74 -4.31 3.20
N ALA A 12 -5.80 -4.10 3.98
CA ALA A 12 -6.28 -2.76 4.31
C ALA A 12 -5.23 -1.96 5.11
N ALA A 13 -4.60 -2.61 6.11
CA ALA A 13 -3.53 -2.01 6.90
C ALA A 13 -2.28 -1.69 6.05
N GLN A 14 -1.84 -2.61 5.18
CA GLN A 14 -0.74 -2.40 4.23
C GLN A 14 -1.00 -1.20 3.33
N LYS A 15 -2.21 -1.13 2.74
CA LYS A 15 -2.62 -0.01 1.89
C LYS A 15 -2.55 1.32 2.64
N GLU A 16 -2.98 1.36 3.90
CA GLU A 16 -2.90 2.56 4.72
C GLU A 16 -1.45 2.93 5.07
N ARG A 17 -0.61 1.96 5.43
CA ARG A 17 0.84 2.20 5.68
C ARG A 17 1.53 2.80 4.46
N VAL A 18 1.29 2.25 3.27
CA VAL A 18 1.85 2.79 2.01
C VAL A 18 1.38 4.22 1.76
N ARG A 19 0.08 4.52 1.97
CA ARG A 19 -0.47 5.87 1.81
C ARG A 19 0.13 6.86 2.81
N ILE A 20 0.31 6.46 4.06
CA ILE A 20 0.95 7.28 5.09
C ILE A 20 2.41 7.53 4.72
N LEU A 21 3.15 6.49 4.35
CA LEU A 21 4.55 6.58 3.94
C LEU A 21 4.72 7.53 2.75
N TYR A 22 3.89 7.39 1.71
CA TYR A 22 3.91 8.26 0.54
C TYR A 22 3.65 9.73 0.89
N ARG A 23 2.60 10.01 1.70
CA ARG A 23 2.30 11.39 2.15
C ARG A 23 3.43 12.00 2.96
N ARG A 24 4.05 11.21 3.84
CA ARG A 24 5.19 11.63 4.66
C ARG A 24 6.42 11.90 3.80
N ALA A 25 6.75 10.99 2.89
CA ALA A 25 7.88 11.15 1.97
C ALA A 25 7.73 12.40 1.11
N LEU A 26 6.56 12.64 0.50
CA LEU A 26 6.31 13.87 -0.28
C LEU A 26 6.44 15.16 0.54
N LYS A 27 6.01 15.13 1.81
CA LYS A 27 6.11 16.29 2.69
C LYS A 27 7.57 16.58 3.05
N ASP A 28 8.36 15.52 3.29
CA ASP A 28 9.79 15.65 3.56
C ASP A 28 10.56 16.09 2.31
N THR A 29 10.23 15.59 1.11
CA THR A 29 10.86 16.09 -0.14
C THR A 29 10.56 17.58 -0.35
N LEU A 30 9.32 18.02 -0.08
CA LEU A 30 8.98 19.45 -0.12
C LEU A 30 9.79 20.26 0.91
N THR A 31 9.99 19.71 2.10
CA THR A 31 10.74 20.38 3.16
C THR A 31 12.21 20.56 2.76
N TRP A 32 12.84 19.54 2.17
CA TRP A 32 14.21 19.61 1.68
C TRP A 32 14.38 20.51 0.46
N ALA A 33 13.50 20.42 -0.53
CA ALA A 33 13.66 21.11 -1.81
C ALA A 33 13.56 22.63 -1.68
N VAL A 34 12.75 23.14 -0.72
CA VAL A 34 12.39 24.56 -0.49
C VAL A 34 11.69 25.22 -1.69
N HIS A 35 12.26 25.12 -2.88
CA HIS A 35 11.78 25.66 -4.14
C HIS A 35 11.01 24.65 -4.99
N ARG A 36 9.97 25.15 -5.67
CA ARG A 36 9.04 24.32 -6.47
C ARG A 36 9.69 23.63 -7.67
N HIS A 37 10.65 24.27 -8.32
CA HIS A 37 11.30 23.71 -9.51
C HIS A 37 12.22 22.53 -9.19
N LEU A 38 12.73 22.43 -7.96
CA LEU A 38 13.46 21.25 -7.46
C LEU A 38 12.49 20.19 -6.94
N PHE A 39 11.40 20.61 -6.30
CA PHE A 39 10.40 19.71 -5.73
C PHE A 39 9.70 18.83 -6.78
N TYR A 40 9.25 19.39 -7.91
CA TYR A 40 8.46 18.60 -8.88
C TYR A 40 9.23 17.42 -9.48
N PRO A 41 10.47 17.57 -9.98
CA PRO A 41 11.28 16.45 -10.44
C PRO A 41 11.47 15.36 -9.37
N ASP A 42 11.77 15.77 -8.12
CA ASP A 42 11.98 14.82 -7.01
C ASP A 42 10.67 14.11 -6.62
N ALA A 43 9.54 14.82 -6.67
CA ALA A 43 8.22 14.26 -6.39
C ALA A 43 7.77 13.27 -7.48
N ASP A 44 8.07 13.55 -8.75
CA ASP A 44 7.79 12.66 -9.87
C ASP A 44 8.65 11.39 -9.79
N ALA A 45 9.95 11.52 -9.51
CA ALA A 45 10.83 10.39 -9.28
C ALA A 45 10.35 9.53 -8.08
N LEU A 46 9.86 10.16 -7.01
CA LEU A 46 9.25 9.44 -5.90
C LEU A 46 7.97 8.70 -6.33
N ARG A 47 7.09 9.34 -7.11
CA ARG A 47 5.86 8.74 -7.63
C ARG A 47 6.16 7.51 -8.49
N GLU A 48 7.13 7.61 -9.39
CA GLU A 48 7.57 6.53 -10.26
C GLU A 48 8.06 5.32 -9.46
N ARG A 49 8.88 5.55 -8.42
CA ARG A 49 9.33 4.48 -7.52
C ARG A 49 8.17 3.77 -6.81
N PHE A 50 7.12 4.47 -6.42
CA PHE A 50 5.93 3.85 -5.81
C PHE A 50 5.09 3.10 -6.85
N ASP A 51 4.95 3.64 -8.07
CA ASP A 51 4.14 3.04 -9.13
C ASP A 51 4.79 1.77 -9.71
N ALA A 52 6.12 1.73 -9.81
CA ALA A 52 6.88 0.54 -10.18
C ALA A 52 6.60 -0.66 -9.25
N ASN A 53 6.31 -0.39 -7.97
CA ASN A 53 6.06 -1.40 -6.93
C ASN A 53 4.56 -1.59 -6.61
N LYS A 54 3.66 -0.99 -7.38
CA LYS A 54 2.20 -1.08 -7.14
C LYS A 54 1.65 -2.50 -7.33
N ASN A 55 2.27 -3.25 -8.23
CA ASN A 55 1.76 -4.49 -8.81
C ASN A 55 2.53 -5.75 -8.40
N VAL A 56 3.29 -5.69 -7.29
CA VAL A 56 4.16 -6.79 -6.84
C VAL A 56 3.42 -8.13 -6.68
N ALA A 57 2.16 -8.11 -6.20
CA ALA A 57 1.32 -9.31 -6.07
C ALA A 57 0.76 -9.86 -7.41
N SER A 58 0.85 -9.09 -8.50
CA SER A 58 0.26 -9.48 -9.79
C SER A 58 1.26 -10.14 -10.73
N GLN A 59 2.57 -10.07 -10.46
CA GLN A 59 3.57 -10.73 -11.30
C GLN A 59 3.51 -12.26 -11.14
N GLN A 60 3.27 -12.79 -9.94
CA GLN A 60 3.05 -14.22 -9.75
C GLN A 60 1.68 -14.69 -10.28
N ALA A 61 0.63 -13.86 -10.20
CA ALA A 61 -0.66 -14.14 -10.84
C ALA A 61 -0.57 -14.16 -12.37
N LEU A 62 0.23 -13.25 -12.96
CA LEU A 62 0.58 -13.26 -14.38
C LEU A 62 1.39 -14.52 -14.73
N LEU A 63 2.39 -14.90 -13.92
CA LEU A 63 3.16 -16.11 -14.14
C LEU A 63 2.29 -17.37 -14.05
N ALA A 64 1.39 -17.47 -13.07
CA ALA A 64 0.44 -18.57 -12.93
C ALA A 64 -0.55 -18.63 -14.11
N ALA A 65 -1.10 -17.48 -14.54
CA ALA A 65 -1.96 -17.39 -15.71
C ALA A 65 -1.21 -17.78 -17.00
N THR A 66 0.06 -17.40 -17.13
CA THR A 66 0.92 -17.83 -18.25
C THR A 66 1.25 -19.32 -18.17
N GLN A 67 1.47 -19.87 -16.98
CA GLN A 67 1.72 -21.30 -16.78
C GLN A 67 0.50 -22.13 -17.18
N GLU A 68 -0.70 -21.68 -16.81
CA GLU A 68 -1.97 -22.33 -17.15
C GLU A 68 -2.26 -22.28 -18.65
N THR A 69 -1.99 -21.14 -19.31
CA THR A 69 -2.11 -21.03 -20.77
C THR A 69 -1.07 -21.87 -21.48
N LEU A 70 0.18 -21.91 -20.99
CA LEU A 70 1.22 -22.77 -21.55
C LEU A 70 0.90 -24.26 -21.37
N ALA A 71 0.36 -24.67 -20.22
CA ALA A 71 -0.06 -26.06 -19.99
C ALA A 71 -1.18 -26.49 -20.96
N LYS A 72 -2.18 -25.62 -21.18
CA LYS A 72 -3.25 -25.86 -22.16
C LYS A 72 -2.73 -25.91 -23.59
N VAL A 73 -1.77 -25.06 -23.95
CA VAL A 73 -1.12 -25.06 -25.27
C VAL A 73 -0.30 -26.33 -25.48
N VAL A 74 0.44 -26.78 -24.47
CA VAL A 74 1.23 -28.01 -24.53
C VAL A 74 0.32 -29.24 -24.67
N GLU A 75 -0.78 -29.30 -23.92
CA GLU A 75 -1.76 -30.39 -24.01
C GLU A 75 -2.47 -30.44 -25.37
N ALA A 76 -2.81 -29.28 -25.94
CA ALA A 76 -3.35 -29.17 -27.30
C ALA A 76 -2.34 -29.62 -28.38
N LEU A 77 -1.04 -29.33 -28.19
CA LEU A 77 0.00 -29.75 -29.14
C LEU A 77 0.30 -31.25 -29.04
N VAL A 78 0.28 -31.81 -27.83
CA VAL A 78 0.47 -33.26 -27.60
C VAL A 78 -0.70 -34.07 -28.17
N THR A 79 -1.93 -33.57 -28.06
CA THR A 79 -3.12 -34.20 -28.66
C THR A 79 -3.14 -34.13 -30.18
N LEU A 80 -2.64 -33.05 -30.79
CA LEU A 80 -2.49 -32.93 -32.24
C LEU A 80 -1.35 -33.80 -32.82
N ASN A 81 -0.30 -34.06 -32.04
CA ASN A 81 0.86 -34.83 -32.52
C ASN A 81 0.65 -36.36 -32.43
N ASN A 82 -0.21 -36.83 -31.52
CA ASN A 82 -0.46 -38.25 -31.29
C ASN A 82 -1.61 -38.83 -32.13
N ASN A 83 -2.34 -38.00 -32.88
CA ASN A 83 -3.42 -38.45 -33.77
C ASN A 83 -3.27 -37.76 -35.13
N LYS A 84 -2.63 -38.45 -36.08
CA LYS A 84 -2.70 -37.99 -37.49
C LYS A 84 -4.06 -38.32 -38.15
N ASP A 85 -4.86 -39.21 -37.56
CA ASP A 85 -6.03 -39.81 -38.24
C ASP A 85 -7.35 -39.88 -37.43
N VAL A 86 -7.42 -39.38 -36.18
CA VAL A 86 -8.64 -39.51 -35.33
C VAL A 86 -9.09 -38.16 -34.79
N ALA A 87 -9.63 -37.32 -35.67
CA ALA A 87 -10.24 -36.03 -35.33
C ALA A 87 -11.72 -36.14 -34.92
N SER A 88 -12.25 -37.35 -34.72
CA SER A 88 -13.65 -37.54 -34.30
C SER A 88 -13.75 -38.63 -33.25
N ALA A 89 -14.64 -38.39 -32.27
CA ALA A 89 -14.99 -39.26 -31.15
C ALA A 89 -14.03 -39.25 -29.95
N ASN A 90 -14.47 -38.59 -28.87
CA ASN A 90 -14.62 -39.16 -27.50
C ASN A 90 -14.43 -38.07 -26.43
N PHE A 91 -15.43 -37.20 -26.26
CA PHE A 91 -15.46 -36.18 -25.18
C PHE A 91 -16.14 -36.67 -23.89
N SER A 92 -16.60 -37.93 -23.82
CA SER A 92 -17.59 -38.33 -22.80
C SER A 92 -17.10 -39.27 -21.70
N ALA A 93 -15.81 -39.55 -21.54
CA ALA A 93 -15.37 -40.43 -20.45
C ALA A 93 -13.91 -40.20 -20.05
N LEU A 94 -13.66 -39.38 -19.02
CA LEU A 94 -12.71 -39.69 -17.94
C LEU A 94 -12.73 -38.59 -16.87
N VAL A 95 -13.59 -38.77 -15.87
CA VAL A 95 -13.26 -38.36 -14.50
C VAL A 95 -12.77 -39.64 -13.82
N PRO A 96 -11.58 -39.64 -13.22
CA PRO A 96 -11.54 -40.04 -11.82
C PRO A 96 -10.47 -39.37 -10.97
N ALA A 97 -10.85 -39.25 -9.69
CA ALA A 97 -10.04 -39.53 -8.50
C ALA A 97 -8.94 -38.53 -8.14
N ALA A 98 -9.31 -37.68 -7.19
CA ALA A 98 -8.41 -37.07 -6.22
C ALA A 98 -7.50 -38.12 -5.56
N ALA A 99 -6.18 -37.89 -5.61
CA ALA A 99 -5.24 -38.21 -4.54
C ALA A 99 -3.83 -37.68 -4.87
N GLU A 100 -3.39 -36.75 -4.03
CA GLU A 100 -2.02 -36.66 -3.51
C GLU A 100 -0.92 -35.99 -4.36
N THR A 101 -1.00 -34.66 -4.43
CA THR A 101 0.17 -33.79 -4.25
C THR A 101 -0.11 -32.78 -3.14
N HIS A 102 -0.19 -33.28 -1.90
CA HIS A 102 -0.22 -32.44 -0.69
C HIS A 102 1.20 -31.93 -0.37
N ILE A 103 1.73 -31.05 -1.22
CA ILE A 103 2.86 -30.18 -0.87
C ILE A 103 2.52 -28.75 -1.33
N SER A 104 2.11 -27.94 -0.35
CA SER A 104 2.24 -26.47 -0.29
C SER A 104 1.60 -25.59 -1.38
N HIS A 105 0.28 -25.68 -1.61
CA HIS A 105 -0.46 -24.56 -2.23
C HIS A 105 -0.77 -23.43 -1.23
N ALA A 106 -0.77 -23.73 0.08
CA ALA A 106 -0.97 -22.73 1.15
C ALA A 106 0.28 -21.86 1.43
N HIS A 107 1.48 -22.33 1.10
CA HIS A 107 2.73 -21.56 1.24
C HIS A 107 2.83 -20.44 0.18
N PHE A 108 2.33 -20.71 -1.03
CA PHE A 108 2.49 -19.84 -2.19
C PHE A 108 1.69 -18.51 -2.09
N LEU A 109 0.56 -18.49 -1.37
CA LEU A 109 -0.19 -17.25 -1.10
C LEU A 109 0.34 -16.45 0.10
N SER A 110 1.24 -17.03 0.91
CA SER A 110 1.80 -16.38 2.10
C SER A 110 3.02 -15.51 1.77
N GLU A 111 3.85 -15.94 0.81
CA GLU A 111 5.08 -15.25 0.43
C GLU A 111 4.81 -13.85 -0.14
N ASP A 112 3.73 -13.66 -0.90
CA ASP A 112 3.40 -12.37 -1.53
C ASP A 112 2.97 -11.29 -0.52
N ILE A 113 2.27 -11.66 0.57
CA ILE A 113 1.86 -10.70 1.61
C ILE A 113 3.05 -10.27 2.46
N ASP A 114 3.88 -11.24 2.84
CA ASP A 114 5.05 -10.99 3.68
C ASP A 114 6.11 -10.19 2.91
N THR A 115 6.21 -10.42 1.60
CA THR A 115 7.04 -9.59 0.70
C THR A 115 6.61 -8.14 0.72
N ILE A 116 5.30 -7.85 0.68
CA ILE A 116 4.79 -6.48 0.74
C ILE A 116 5.13 -5.83 2.10
N ASP A 117 5.00 -6.56 3.20
CA ASP A 117 5.38 -6.04 4.51
C ASP A 117 6.89 -5.77 4.62
N ARG A 118 7.73 -6.62 4.01
CA ARG A 118 9.17 -6.39 3.90
C ARG A 118 9.48 -5.12 3.11
N MET A 119 8.85 -4.95 1.95
CA MET A 119 9.04 -3.75 1.11
C MET A 119 8.57 -2.47 1.82
N ILE A 120 7.47 -2.53 2.57
CA ILE A 120 7.01 -1.41 3.39
C ILE A 120 8.04 -1.10 4.48
N ALA A 121 8.58 -2.11 5.15
CA ALA A 121 9.61 -1.94 6.19
C ALA A 121 10.90 -1.33 5.61
N ASP A 122 11.36 -1.81 4.45
CA ASP A 122 12.53 -1.27 3.75
C ASP A 122 12.30 0.20 3.33
N GLY A 123 11.10 0.50 2.82
CA GLY A 123 10.69 1.86 2.47
C GLY A 123 10.62 2.80 3.66
N GLU A 124 10.05 2.34 4.79
CA GLU A 124 10.04 3.08 6.06
C GLU A 124 11.47 3.29 6.59
N GLY A 125 12.36 2.30 6.47
CA GLY A 125 13.77 2.40 6.84
C GLY A 125 14.53 3.44 6.01
N GLN A 126 14.35 3.44 4.69
CA GLN A 126 14.94 4.45 3.80
C GLN A 126 14.41 5.85 4.10
N TYR A 127 13.09 5.98 4.31
CA TYR A 127 12.48 7.25 4.69
C TYR A 127 13.06 7.78 6.00
N ASN A 128 13.15 6.92 7.03
CA ASN A 128 13.67 7.29 8.35
C ASN A 128 15.12 7.81 8.31
N LYS A 129 15.95 7.28 7.41
CA LYS A 129 17.34 7.72 7.22
C LYS A 129 17.46 9.17 6.73
N TRP A 130 16.54 9.61 5.88
CA TRP A 130 16.62 10.90 5.18
C TRP A 130 15.57 11.91 5.65
N ARG A 131 15.03 11.72 6.86
CA ARG A 131 14.06 12.64 7.46
C ARG A 131 14.69 14.00 7.68
N HIS A 132 13.92 15.05 7.38
CA HIS A 132 14.34 16.40 7.72
C HIS A 132 14.38 16.58 9.25
N PRO A 133 15.44 17.16 9.84
CA PRO A 133 15.55 17.36 11.28
C PRO A 133 14.49 18.32 11.84
N ASP A 134 14.04 19.29 11.03
CA ASP A 134 13.03 20.28 11.38
C ASP A 134 11.93 20.34 10.30
N PRO A 135 10.96 19.40 10.28
CA PRO A 135 9.99 19.28 9.20
C PRO A 135 9.07 20.51 9.16
N TYR A 136 8.64 20.94 7.96
CA TYR A 136 7.70 22.05 7.84
C TYR A 136 6.36 21.73 8.53
N ILE A 137 5.97 22.55 9.51
CA ILE A 137 4.69 22.46 10.22
C ILE A 137 3.92 23.76 9.99
N VAL A 138 2.66 23.64 9.56
CA VAL A 138 1.81 24.81 9.37
C VAL A 138 1.61 25.52 10.71
N PRO A 139 1.60 26.87 10.75
CA PRO A 139 1.72 27.59 12.01
C PRO A 139 0.72 27.21 13.11
N TRP A 140 -0.53 26.88 12.77
CA TRP A 140 -1.59 26.57 13.73
C TRP A 140 -1.71 25.08 14.10
N ALA A 141 -1.01 24.18 13.41
CA ALA A 141 -1.04 22.75 13.73
C ALA A 141 -0.23 22.46 15.00
N PRO A 142 -0.44 21.31 15.67
CA PRO A 142 0.43 20.88 16.77
C PRO A 142 1.90 20.91 16.36
N GLY A 143 2.73 21.56 17.19
CA GLY A 143 4.15 21.80 16.90
C GLY A 143 4.46 23.02 16.03
N GLY A 144 3.44 23.77 15.58
CA GLY A 144 3.61 25.02 14.82
C GLY A 144 3.77 26.25 15.70
N SER A 145 4.31 27.33 15.13
CA SER A 145 4.62 28.58 15.85
C SER A 145 3.41 29.38 16.35
N LYS A 146 2.22 29.10 15.83
CA LYS A 146 0.93 29.67 16.27
C LYS A 146 0.06 28.69 17.04
N PHE A 147 0.55 27.47 17.30
CA PHE A 147 -0.16 26.51 18.12
C PHE A 147 -0.40 27.08 19.51
N THR A 148 -1.62 26.94 20.04
CA THR A 148 -2.01 27.41 21.38
C THR A 148 -1.78 28.90 21.67
N ARG A 149 -1.60 29.76 20.65
CA ARG A 149 -1.49 31.22 20.87
C ARG A 149 -2.79 31.89 21.31
N ASN A 150 -3.94 31.30 20.99
CA ASN A 150 -5.26 31.82 21.36
C ASN A 150 -6.21 30.67 21.75
N PRO A 151 -6.00 30.02 22.92
CA PRO A 151 -6.92 28.99 23.40
C PRO A 151 -8.29 29.62 23.73
N THR A 152 -9.36 28.86 23.53
CA THR A 152 -10.69 29.28 24.03
C THR A 152 -10.62 29.46 25.55
N PRO A 153 -11.14 30.57 26.10
CA PRO A 153 -11.09 30.80 27.53
C PRO A 153 -11.76 29.63 28.28
N PRO A 154 -11.23 29.23 29.46
CA PRO A 154 -11.83 28.20 30.29
C PRO A 154 -13.26 28.57 30.71
N SER A 155 -14.12 27.56 30.87
CA SER A 155 -15.48 27.74 31.40
C SER A 155 -15.46 28.35 32.81
N GLY A 156 -16.27 29.38 33.05
CA GLY A 156 -16.38 30.05 34.35
C GLY A 156 -15.51 31.31 34.49
N ILE A 157 -14.82 31.72 33.44
CA ILE A 157 -14.08 32.99 33.38
C ILE A 157 -14.76 33.88 32.33
N GLU A 158 -15.24 35.06 32.73
CA GLU A 158 -15.80 36.06 31.84
C GLU A 158 -14.81 37.21 31.66
N ILE A 159 -14.63 37.67 30.43
CA ILE A 159 -13.89 38.89 30.16
C ILE A 159 -14.86 40.06 30.36
N VAL A 160 -14.80 40.67 31.54
CA VAL A 160 -15.60 41.85 31.87
C VAL A 160 -14.97 43.07 31.21
N TYR A 161 -15.69 43.70 30.28
CA TYR A 161 -15.29 44.94 29.62
C TYR A 161 -15.86 46.16 30.35
N ASP A 162 -15.71 46.20 31.67
CA ASP A 162 -16.06 47.39 32.44
C ASP A 162 -14.83 48.28 32.55
N TYR A 163 -14.75 49.26 31.66
CA TYR A 163 -13.63 50.20 31.52
C TYR A 163 -13.55 51.18 32.71
N GLY A 164 -13.35 50.66 33.93
CA GLY A 164 -13.15 51.43 35.16
C GLY A 164 -14.41 51.98 35.82
N ARG A 165 -15.59 51.35 35.67
CA ARG A 165 -16.83 51.75 36.39
C ARG A 165 -17.23 50.77 37.50
N GLU A 166 -16.24 50.19 38.17
CA GLU A 166 -16.42 49.12 39.15
C GLU A 166 -17.22 49.55 40.41
N ASP A 167 -17.34 50.86 40.68
CA ASP A 167 -17.87 51.39 41.94
C ASP A 167 -19.31 51.98 41.88
N GLN A 168 -20.05 51.81 40.78
CA GLN A 168 -21.41 52.38 40.64
C GLN A 168 -22.50 51.30 40.80
N SER A 169 -22.67 50.77 42.02
CA SER A 169 -23.78 49.89 42.42
C SER A 169 -24.36 50.27 43.76
#